data_AF-A0A523VJK1-F1
#
_entry.id   AF-A0A523VJK1-F1
#
_cell.length_a   1.000
_cell.length_b   1.000
_cell.length_c   1.000
_cell.angle_alpha   90.00
_cell.angle_beta   90.00
_cell.angle_gamma   90.00
#
_symmetry.space_group_name_H-M   'P 1'
#
loop_
_entity.id
_entity.type
_entity.pdbx_description
1 polymer ?
#
loop_
_entity_poly.entity_id
_entity_poly.type
_entity_poly.pdbx_seq_one_letter_code
_entity_poly.pdbx_strand_id
1 'polypeptide(L)' 'LEVSSPGLNRPLKKERDFMRSIDKVVKVTMSQPINNRRNFTGRLADVREGIIHLSLDDTNVVELPLEGIERARLKYEYNK' A
#
# COMPACT_ATOMS: atom_id res chain seq x y z
N LEU A 1 -28.11 -4.27 11.64
CA LEU A 1 -27.14 -5.29 11.16
C LEU A 1 -25.78 -4.60 11.10
N GLU A 2 -24.82 -5.15 11.84
CA GLU A 2 -23.37 -4.88 11.79
C GLU A 2 -22.89 -3.44 11.96
N VAL A 3 -22.62 -3.04 13.21
CA VAL A 3 -21.67 -1.96 13.48
C VAL A 3 -20.39 -2.55 14.06
N SER A 4 -19.31 -2.34 13.31
CA SER A 4 -18.04 -3.01 13.44
C SER A 4 -17.39 -2.83 14.81
N SER A 5 -16.81 -3.92 15.30
CA SER A 5 -16.06 -4.05 16.53
C SER A 5 -14.99 -2.96 16.72
N PRO A 6 -14.88 -2.36 17.92
CA PRO A 6 -13.93 -1.29 18.21
C PRO A 6 -12.54 -1.91 18.44
N GLY A 7 -11.73 -1.97 17.39
CA GLY A 7 -10.32 -2.42 17.45
C GLY A 7 -9.36 -1.23 17.42
N LEU A 8 -8.96 -0.76 18.61
CA LEU A 8 -7.79 0.10 18.85
C LEU A 8 -6.53 -0.60 18.29
N ASN A 9 -5.66 0.12 17.60
CA ASN A 9 -4.50 -0.35 16.80
C ASN A 9 -4.84 -0.81 15.39
N ARG A 10 -5.19 0.12 14.48
CA ARG A 10 -5.28 -0.24 13.06
C ARG A 10 -3.95 0.06 12.35
N PRO A 11 -3.15 -0.96 11.97
CA PRO A 11 -2.07 -0.75 11.00
C PRO A 11 -2.66 -0.18 9.70
N LEU A 12 -1.82 0.41 8.84
CA LEU A 12 -2.16 0.84 7.47
C LEU A 12 -2.61 -0.38 6.64
N LYS A 13 -3.84 -0.84 6.90
CA LYS A 13 -4.51 -2.01 6.32
C LYS A 13 -5.73 -1.60 5.50
N LYS A 14 -6.12 -0.33 5.54
CA LYS A 14 -7.34 0.16 4.90
C LYS A 14 -7.02 0.98 3.67
N GLU A 15 -7.76 0.72 2.61
CA GLU A 15 -7.72 1.48 1.36
C GLU A 15 -7.74 2.99 1.58
N ARG A 16 -8.54 3.47 2.55
CA ARG A 16 -8.66 4.90 2.84
C ARG A 16 -7.34 5.60 3.13
N ASP A 17 -6.40 4.92 3.78
CA ASP A 17 -5.10 5.50 4.09
C ASP A 17 -4.18 5.51 2.86
N PHE A 18 -4.28 4.49 2.00
CA PHE A 18 -3.57 4.47 0.72
C PHE A 18 -4.16 5.47 -0.27
N MET A 19 -5.48 5.65 -0.33
CA MET A 19 -6.14 6.69 -1.13
C MET A 19 -5.68 8.10 -0.74
N ARG A 20 -5.33 8.35 0.53
CA ARG A 20 -4.73 9.62 0.98
C ARG A 20 -3.24 9.77 0.64
N SER A 21 -2.64 8.67 0.20
CA SER A 21 -1.24 8.52 -0.11
C SER A 21 -0.99 8.37 -1.60
N ILE A 22 -2.03 8.50 -2.44
CA ILE A 22 -1.90 8.56 -3.89
C ILE A 22 -0.88 9.64 -4.24
N ASP A 23 -0.10 9.37 -5.27
CA ASP A 23 0.97 10.21 -5.77
C ASP A 23 2.24 10.27 -4.88
N LYS A 24 2.26 9.56 -3.74
CA LYS A 24 3.40 9.55 -2.82
C LYS A 24 4.21 8.26 -2.92
N VAL A 25 5.49 8.33 -2.55
CA VAL A 25 6.35 7.14 -2.47
C VAL A 25 5.98 6.33 -1.22
N VAL A 26 5.66 5.06 -1.42
CA VAL A 26 5.32 4.13 -0.33
C VAL A 26 6.18 2.88 -0.42
N LYS A 27 6.55 2.36 0.74
CA LYS A 27 7.21 1.06 0.89
C LYS A 27 6.20 0.07 1.41
N VAL A 28 5.97 -0.98 0.65
CA VAL A 28 4.98 -2.01 0.90
C VAL A 28 5.69 -3.34 1.09
N THR A 29 5.38 -4.03 2.18
CA THR A 29 5.86 -5.37 2.51
C THR A 29 4.66 -6.31 2.49
N MET A 30 4.67 -7.26 1.56
CA MET A 30 3.70 -8.34 1.45
C MET A 30 3.97 -9.43 2.50
N SER A 31 2.92 -10.07 2.98
CA SER A 31 3.02 -11.25 3.84
C SER A 31 3.52 -12.45 3.03
N GLN A 32 3.02 -12.60 1.80
CA GLN A 32 3.44 -13.61 0.85
C GLN A 32 4.45 -13.05 -0.17
N PRO A 33 5.51 -13.79 -0.53
CA PRO A 33 6.42 -13.38 -1.60
C PRO A 33 5.70 -13.35 -2.94
N ILE A 34 5.64 -12.18 -3.56
CA ILE A 34 5.15 -11.99 -4.93
C ILE A 34 6.39 -11.84 -5.82
N ASN A 35 6.55 -12.65 -6.86
CA ASN A 35 7.73 -12.58 -7.74
C ASN A 35 9.08 -12.68 -6.99
N ASN A 36 9.21 -13.59 -6.02
CA ASN A 36 10.40 -13.75 -5.16
C ASN A 36 10.78 -12.49 -4.33
N ARG A 37 9.92 -11.46 -4.30
CA ARG A 37 10.10 -10.27 -3.46
C ARG A 37 8.87 -10.06 -2.58
N ARG A 38 9.13 -9.70 -1.32
CA ARG A 38 8.08 -9.25 -0.40
C ARG A 38 8.06 -7.75 -0.24
N ASN A 39 9.18 -7.09 -0.54
CA ASN A 39 9.34 -5.65 -0.36
C ASN A 39 9.27 -4.94 -1.70
N PHE A 40 8.31 -4.03 -1.81
CA PHE A 40 8.07 -3.18 -2.95
C PHE A 40 8.22 -1.73 -2.50
N THR A 41 8.93 -0.91 -3.27
CA THR A 41 9.10 0.51 -2.97
C THR A 41 8.91 1.26 -4.26
N GLY A 42 7.93 2.16 -4.29
CA GLY A 42 7.55 2.86 -5.49
C GLY A 42 6.54 3.96 -5.20
N ARG A 43 6.14 4.69 -6.22
CA ARG A 43 5.08 5.71 -6.13
C ARG A 43 3.73 5.04 -6.19
N LEU A 44 2.84 5.38 -5.26
CA LEU A 44 1.47 4.90 -5.30
C LEU A 44 0.70 5.65 -6.40
N ALA A 45 0.37 4.96 -7.48
CA ALA A 45 -0.33 5.54 -8.62
C ALA A 45 -1.84 5.62 -8.38
N ASP A 46 -2.46 4.50 -7.97
CA ASP A 46 -3.92 4.40 -7.77
C ASP A 46 -4.27 3.30 -6.76
N VAL A 47 -5.49 3.29 -6.24
CA VAL A 47 -6.06 2.29 -5.33
C VAL A 47 -7.51 2.04 -5.71
N ARG A 48 -7.82 0.81 -6.12
CA ARG A 48 -9.19 0.39 -6.49
C ARG A 48 -9.47 -1.01 -6.01
N GLU A 49 -10.68 -1.24 -5.52
CA GLU A 49 -11.19 -2.57 -5.17
C GLU A 49 -10.26 -3.36 -4.24
N GLY A 50 -9.59 -2.66 -3.31
CA GLY A 50 -8.63 -3.31 -2.42
C GLY A 50 -7.28 -3.66 -3.05
N ILE A 51 -6.97 -3.17 -4.25
CA ILE A 51 -5.71 -3.36 -4.95
C ILE A 51 -4.99 -2.02 -5.08
N ILE A 52 -3.72 -1.98 -4.67
CA ILE A 52 -2.87 -0.80 -4.85
C ILE A 52 -2.02 -0.96 -6.11
N HIS A 53 -1.94 0.12 -6.89
CA HIS A 53 -1.09 0.22 -8.08
C HIS A 53 0.16 0.98 -7.69
N LEU A 54 1.28 0.27 -7.61
CA LEU A 54 2.56 0.84 -7.21
C LEU A 54 3.49 0.93 -8.43
N SER A 55 3.82 2.15 -8.85
CA SER A 55 4.85 2.39 -9.87
C SER A 55 6.23 2.25 -9.24
N LEU A 56 6.94 1.17 -9.55
CA LEU A 56 8.33 0.96 -9.13
C LEU A 56 9.30 1.82 -9.95
N ASP A 57 8.99 2.03 -11.24
CA ASP A 57 9.73 2.84 -12.20
C ASP A 57 8.74 3.65 -13.07
N ASP A 58 9.25 4.45 -14.01
CA ASP A 58 8.44 5.25 -14.95
C ASP A 58 7.52 4.38 -15.84
N THR A 59 7.87 3.10 -16.05
CA THR A 59 7.13 2.18 -16.93
C THR A 59 6.62 0.93 -16.20
N ASN A 60 7.10 0.63 -15.00
CA ASN A 60 6.73 -0.58 -14.26
C ASN A 60 5.72 -0.27 -13.16
N VAL A 61 4.47 -0.71 -13.35
CA VAL A 61 3.41 -0.68 -12.33
C VAL A 61 3.16 -2.09 -11.85
N VAL A 62 3.16 -2.29 -10.53
CA VAL A 62 2.80 -3.56 -9.90
C VAL A 62 1.51 -3.41 -9.13
N GLU A 63 0.63 -4.38 -9.29
CA GLU A 63 -0.63 -4.49 -8.57
C GLU A 63 -0.41 -5.33 -7.33
N LEU A 64 -0.73 -4.76 -6.17
CA LEU A 64 -0.52 -5.41 -4.88
C LEU A 64 -1.85 -5.42 -4.12
N PRO A 65 -2.38 -6.60 -3.74
CA PRO A 65 -3.62 -6.68 -2.98
C PRO A 65 -3.40 -6.18 -1.55
N LEU A 66 -4.27 -5.30 -1.06
CA LEU A 66 -4.23 -4.79 0.32
C LEU A 66 -4.36 -5.89 1.37
N GLU A 67 -5.15 -6.92 1.06
CA GLU A 67 -5.27 -8.12 1.90
C GLU A 67 -3.90 -8.77 2.16
N GLY A 68 -3.06 -8.83 1.13
CA GLY A 68 -1.73 -9.43 1.19
C GLY A 68 -0.66 -8.53 1.81
N ILE A 69 -0.97 -7.26 2.08
CA ILE A 69 -0.04 -6.31 2.71
C ILE A 69 0.13 -6.68 4.18
N GLU A 70 1.34 -7.08 4.55
CA GLU A 70 1.72 -7.27 5.94
C GLU A 70 2.04 -5.93 6.60
N ARG A 71 2.83 -5.09 5.92
CA ARG A 71 3.25 -3.77 6.42
C ARG A 71 3.39 -2.80 5.27
N ALA A 72 2.75 -1.63 5.36
CA ALA A 72 3.02 -0.51 4.46
C ALA A 72 3.46 0.72 5.26
N ARG A 73 4.40 1.48 4.71
CA ARG A 73 4.90 2.73 5.28
C ARG A 73 5.05 3.77 4.18
N LEU A 74 4.55 4.96 4.43
CA LEU A 74 4.79 6.10 3.55
C LEU A 74 6.24 6.56 3.69
N LYS A 75 6.94 6.71 2.57
CA LYS A 75 8.24 7.36 2.51
C LYS A 75 7.97 8.83 2.17
N TYR A 76 8.08 9.68 3.17
CA TYR A 76 8.15 11.12 2.94
C TYR A 76 9.51 11.42 2.32
N GLU A 77 9.52 11.73 1.03
CA GLU A 77 10.67 12.38 0.41
C GLU A 77 10.57 13.86 0.76
N TYR A 78 11.36 14.27 1.76
CA TYR A 78 11.47 15.67 2.13
C TYR A 78 12.31 16.35 1.04
N ASN A 79 11.66 16.87 0.02
CA ASN A 79 12.32 17.73 -0.95
C ASN A 79 11.92 19.19 -0.69
N LYS A 80 12.59 19.81 0.28
CA LYS A 80 13.00 21.22 0.19
C LYS A 80 14.17 21.51 1.12
#